data_AF-A0A067PVC3-F1
#
_entry.id   AF-A0A067PVC3-F1
#
_cell.length_a   1.000
_cell.length_b   1.000
_cell.length_c   1.000
_cell.angle_alpha   90.00
_cell.angle_beta   90.00
_cell.angle_gamma   90.00
#
_symmetry.space_group_name_H-M   'P 1'
#
loop_
_entity.id
_entity.type
_entity.pdbx_description
1 polymer ?
#
loop_
_entity_poly.entity_id
_entity_poly.type
_entity_poly.pdbx_seq_one_letter_code
_entity_poly.pdbx_strand_id
1 'polypeptide(L)'
;MTTPFVYTPVFYQPTPYLDPYTVQTHTPFIPPTANLAPSAPNTPPRRVVHFEDDCPAVPRPRVVSWHAGMPTPPTSVPFIITAPPQPVPIYGHGRRHSFGNANFTHPWAYNANVSPWVWPSQPLPQALIHPLLNGESPPPILFDLSVSTFSPHKFISVGQTIALSRDDLAQPATHPPTTHMRITCDAIPQWPIDLQFPSTPSIPTNSLLLQVPVHPQAITPITLGDVLTAIHRSLQTQITHLDWAKLNMSQEMEISRAYRRRCKTFPSVEQFEASQGVRRVDYLGKKVCFRGLVRERGTDGFENLKLIVGERPTNAT
;
A
#
# COMPACT_ATOMS: atom_id res chain seq x y z
N MET A 1 -42.44 -27.26 -18.79
CA MET A 1 -43.14 -26.70 -17.62
C MET A 1 -42.13 -26.59 -16.49
N THR A 2 -41.62 -25.39 -16.24
CA THR A 2 -40.61 -25.08 -15.22
C THR A 2 -41.29 -24.78 -13.90
N THR A 3 -40.94 -25.53 -12.84
CA THR A 3 -41.44 -25.31 -11.48
C THR A 3 -40.82 -24.05 -10.87
N PRO A 4 -41.56 -23.29 -10.04
CA PRO A 4 -41.03 -22.12 -9.37
C PRO A 4 -40.08 -22.51 -8.24
N PHE A 5 -38.90 -21.90 -8.22
CA PHE A 5 -37.96 -22.00 -7.11
C PHE A 5 -38.54 -21.29 -5.88
N VAL A 6 -38.86 -22.07 -4.84
CA VAL A 6 -39.26 -21.57 -3.52
C VAL A 6 -38.00 -21.44 -2.66
N TYR A 7 -37.69 -20.22 -2.24
CA TYR A 7 -36.56 -19.92 -1.37
C TYR A 7 -36.94 -20.25 0.09
N THR A 8 -36.26 -21.21 0.70
CA THR A 8 -36.41 -21.50 2.14
C THR A 8 -35.44 -20.63 2.94
N PRO A 9 -35.92 -19.83 3.91
CA PRO A 9 -35.04 -18.99 4.71
C PRO A 9 -34.16 -19.86 5.63
N VAL A 10 -32.87 -19.55 5.67
CA VAL A 10 -31.89 -20.20 6.54
C VAL A 10 -32.06 -19.64 7.96
N PHE A 11 -32.46 -20.49 8.89
CA PHE A 11 -32.48 -20.17 10.32
C PHE A 11 -31.06 -20.27 10.87
N TYR A 12 -30.49 -19.14 11.29
CA TYR A 12 -29.21 -19.12 12.01
C TYR A 12 -29.45 -19.49 13.48
N GLN A 13 -28.64 -20.43 14.00
CA GLN A 13 -28.64 -20.75 15.42
C GLN A 13 -28.01 -19.60 16.22
N PRO A 14 -28.65 -19.13 17.32
CA PRO A 14 -28.09 -18.09 18.16
C PRO A 14 -26.83 -18.59 18.86
N THR A 15 -25.72 -17.87 18.67
CA THR A 15 -24.45 -18.15 19.35
C THR A 15 -24.48 -17.62 20.79
N PRO A 16 -24.07 -18.40 21.80
CA PRO A 16 -24.24 -18.10 23.23
C PRO A 16 -23.34 -16.97 23.77
N TYR A 17 -22.60 -16.26 22.91
CA TYR A 17 -21.67 -15.20 23.30
C TYR A 17 -22.22 -13.78 23.12
N LEU A 18 -23.48 -13.65 22.71
CA LEU A 18 -24.18 -12.38 22.52
C LEU A 18 -25.34 -12.24 23.50
N ASP A 19 -25.06 -12.23 24.81
CA ASP A 19 -26.03 -11.79 25.82
C ASP A 19 -25.25 -11.16 27.01
N PRO A 20 -25.65 -9.99 27.56
CA PRO A 20 -26.97 -9.36 27.47
C PRO A 20 -26.95 -7.93 26.94
N TYR A 21 -27.09 -7.73 25.61
CA TYR A 21 -27.25 -6.39 25.03
C TYR A 21 -28.13 -6.30 23.78
N THR A 22 -29.14 -7.15 23.62
CA THR A 22 -30.16 -6.93 22.56
C THR A 22 -31.58 -7.02 23.09
N VAL A 23 -31.98 -6.00 23.84
CA VAL A 23 -33.39 -5.57 23.89
C VAL A 23 -33.50 -4.37 22.95
N GLN A 24 -33.71 -4.62 21.64
CA GLN A 24 -34.21 -3.60 20.73
C GLN A 24 -35.72 -3.57 20.86
N THR A 25 -36.22 -2.65 21.68
CA THR A 25 -37.62 -2.26 21.70
C THR A 25 -37.98 -1.63 20.36
N HIS A 26 -38.94 -2.26 19.68
CA HIS A 26 -39.62 -1.73 18.51
C HIS A 26 -40.11 -0.30 18.78
N THR A 27 -39.68 0.65 17.95
CA THR A 27 -40.16 2.04 17.95
C THR A 27 -41.60 2.10 17.41
N PRO A 28 -42.60 2.56 18.17
CA PRO A 28 -44.02 2.52 17.76
C PRO A 28 -44.49 3.69 16.88
N PHE A 29 -43.60 4.37 16.14
CA PHE A 29 -43.92 5.63 15.45
C PHE A 29 -43.72 5.62 13.92
N ILE A 30 -43.99 4.50 13.25
CA ILE A 30 -44.14 4.50 11.78
C ILE A 30 -45.57 4.04 11.44
N PRO A 31 -46.48 4.96 11.08
CA PRO A 31 -47.80 4.56 10.61
C PRO A 31 -47.69 3.84 9.25
N PRO A 32 -48.56 2.84 8.98
CA PRO A 32 -48.61 2.18 7.69
C PRO A 32 -49.08 3.17 6.62
N THR A 33 -48.25 3.44 5.62
CA THR A 33 -48.62 4.22 4.44
C THR A 33 -49.55 3.39 3.55
N ALA A 34 -50.83 3.42 3.88
CA ALA A 34 -51.89 3.02 2.97
C ALA A 34 -52.24 4.19 2.04
N ASN A 35 -52.22 3.93 0.73
CA ASN A 35 -52.97 4.60 -0.33
C ASN A 35 -53.02 6.14 -0.30
N LEU A 36 -52.10 6.79 -1.04
CA LEU A 36 -52.31 8.15 -1.52
C LEU A 36 -52.23 8.18 -3.05
N ALA A 37 -53.29 8.75 -3.61
CA ALA A 37 -53.57 9.03 -5.02
C ALA A 37 -52.49 9.91 -5.70
N PRO A 38 -52.43 9.97 -7.04
CA PRO A 38 -51.38 10.69 -7.75
C PRO A 38 -51.56 12.21 -7.60
N SER A 39 -50.63 12.87 -6.90
CA SER A 39 -50.52 14.32 -6.87
C SER A 39 -49.48 14.84 -7.86
N ALA A 40 -49.82 16.00 -8.40
CA ALA A 40 -49.22 16.80 -9.46
C ALA A 40 -47.68 17.01 -9.40
N PRO A 41 -47.05 17.43 -10.52
CA PRO A 41 -45.61 17.64 -10.61
C PRO A 41 -45.17 18.86 -9.79
N ASN A 42 -44.59 18.62 -8.62
CA ASN A 42 -43.90 19.65 -7.83
C ASN A 42 -42.51 19.92 -8.42
N THR A 43 -42.32 21.14 -8.90
CA THR A 43 -41.01 21.72 -9.19
C THR A 43 -40.23 21.88 -7.88
N PRO A 44 -38.95 21.46 -7.81
CA PRO A 44 -38.20 21.55 -6.56
C PRO A 44 -37.82 23.00 -6.23
N PRO A 45 -37.94 23.44 -4.96
CA PRO A 45 -37.54 24.77 -4.56
C PRO A 45 -36.02 24.94 -4.69
N ARG A 46 -35.64 26.02 -5.38
CA ARG A 46 -34.26 26.46 -5.61
C ARG A 46 -33.63 26.86 -4.27
N ARG A 47 -32.84 25.96 -3.68
CA ARG A 47 -32.05 26.23 -2.46
C ARG A 47 -30.90 27.18 -2.82
N VAL A 48 -31.13 28.47 -2.65
CA VAL A 48 -30.07 29.49 -2.71
C VAL A 48 -29.33 29.45 -1.38
N VAL A 49 -28.09 28.97 -1.39
CA VAL A 49 -27.19 29.05 -0.23
C VAL A 49 -26.63 30.47 -0.22
N HIS A 50 -27.16 31.31 0.68
CA HIS A 50 -26.62 32.64 0.95
C HIS A 50 -25.42 32.47 1.88
N PHE A 51 -24.21 32.75 1.39
CA PHE A 51 -23.04 32.90 2.24
C PHE A 51 -23.07 34.32 2.79
N GLU A 52 -23.57 34.49 4.01
CA GLU A 52 -23.28 35.69 4.78
C GLU A 52 -21.85 35.56 5.34
N ASP A 53 -20.92 36.26 4.69
CA ASP A 53 -19.66 36.69 5.29
C ASP A 53 -19.98 37.64 6.46
N ASP A 54 -19.09 37.70 7.46
CA ASP A 54 -19.13 38.57 8.65
C ASP A 54 -19.80 38.04 9.95
N CYS A 55 -19.52 36.79 10.31
CA CYS A 55 -19.56 36.39 11.73
C CYS A 55 -18.15 36.45 12.36
N PRO A 56 -17.90 37.28 13.40
CA PRO A 56 -16.62 37.31 14.09
C PRO A 56 -16.36 35.97 14.80
N ALA A 57 -15.19 35.38 14.53
CA ALA A 57 -14.79 34.10 15.07
C ALA A 57 -14.75 34.12 16.61
N VAL A 58 -15.65 33.37 17.24
CA VAL A 58 -15.64 33.13 18.69
C VAL A 58 -14.36 32.35 19.04
N PRO A 59 -13.48 32.87 19.93
CA PRO A 59 -12.26 32.17 20.31
C PRO A 59 -12.60 30.88 21.03
N ARG A 60 -12.26 29.73 20.43
CA ARG A 60 -12.42 28.43 21.06
C ARG A 60 -11.47 28.31 22.27
N PRO A 61 -11.95 27.93 23.46
CA PRO A 61 -11.09 27.68 24.61
C PRO A 61 -10.12 26.54 24.31
N ARG A 62 -8.82 26.77 24.56
CA ARG A 62 -7.79 25.74 24.42
C ARG A 62 -8.01 24.64 25.47
N VAL A 63 -7.97 23.39 25.03
CA VAL A 63 -8.03 22.21 25.89
C VAL A 63 -6.81 22.21 26.81
N VAL A 64 -7.05 22.08 28.11
CA VAL A 64 -6.05 22.07 29.17
C VAL A 64 -5.17 20.82 29.01
N SER A 65 -3.88 21.00 28.71
CA SER A 65 -2.93 19.90 28.62
C SER A 65 -2.56 19.39 30.01
N TRP A 66 -2.76 18.10 30.27
CA TRP A 66 -2.50 17.41 31.54
C TRP A 66 -1.02 17.35 32.00
N HIS A 67 -0.10 18.04 31.32
CA HIS A 67 1.33 18.04 31.63
C HIS A 67 1.92 19.43 31.90
N ALA A 68 1.10 20.49 31.91
CA ALA A 68 1.57 21.83 32.23
C ALA A 68 1.72 22.01 33.76
N GLY A 69 2.87 21.59 34.31
CA GLY A 69 3.19 21.86 35.73
C GLY A 69 4.13 20.88 36.43
N MET A 70 4.63 19.83 35.76
CA MET A 70 5.58 18.92 36.41
C MET A 70 6.97 19.58 36.52
N PRO A 71 7.55 19.69 37.74
CA PRO A 71 8.90 20.18 37.91
C PRO A 71 9.89 19.25 37.22
N THR A 72 10.79 19.83 36.43
CA THR A 72 11.92 19.12 35.84
C THR A 72 12.77 18.49 36.94
N PRO A 73 13.04 17.16 36.92
CA PRO A 73 13.88 16.54 37.93
C PRO A 73 15.32 17.07 37.85
N PRO A 74 16.01 17.20 39.00
CA PRO A 74 17.34 17.73 39.06
C PRO A 74 18.39 16.81 38.42
N THR A 75 19.41 17.48 37.94
CA THR A 75 20.58 17.07 37.17
C THR A 75 21.44 15.98 37.83
N SER A 76 21.96 15.08 36.99
CA SER A 76 23.28 14.42 37.04
C SER A 76 23.69 13.65 38.30
N VAL A 77 23.79 12.31 38.16
CA VAL A 77 24.73 11.47 38.90
C VAL A 77 25.70 10.80 37.93
N PRO A 78 27.04 10.91 38.13
CA PRO A 78 28.02 10.18 37.33
C PRO A 78 28.11 8.73 37.81
N PHE A 79 27.59 7.80 37.01
CA PHE A 79 27.82 6.37 37.24
C PHE A 79 29.19 5.98 36.69
N ILE A 80 30.15 5.80 37.59
CA ILE A 80 31.40 5.09 37.33
C ILE A 80 31.03 3.61 37.20
N ILE A 81 31.04 3.08 35.97
CA ILE A 81 30.88 1.65 35.71
C ILE A 81 32.24 0.97 35.96
N THR A 82 32.37 0.30 37.09
CA THR A 82 33.45 -0.67 37.36
C THR A 82 33.19 -1.92 36.53
N ALA A 83 34.13 -2.24 35.63
CA ALA A 83 34.10 -3.44 34.80
C ALA A 83 34.19 -4.72 35.67
N PRO A 84 33.39 -5.76 35.41
CA PRO A 84 33.53 -7.04 36.09
C PRO A 84 34.79 -7.80 35.63
N PRO A 85 35.44 -8.55 36.52
CA PRO A 85 36.63 -9.36 36.18
C PRO A 85 36.27 -10.49 35.21
N GLN A 86 37.06 -10.60 34.15
CA GLN A 86 36.99 -11.65 33.13
C GLN A 86 37.30 -13.03 33.76
N PRO A 87 36.44 -14.05 33.58
CA PRO A 87 36.80 -15.41 33.92
C PRO A 87 37.77 -16.01 32.89
N VAL A 88 38.91 -16.44 33.43
CA VAL A 88 39.90 -17.42 32.97
C VAL A 88 39.45 -18.38 31.85
N PRO A 89 40.31 -18.63 30.83
CA PRO A 89 40.03 -19.61 29.78
C PRO A 89 40.17 -21.04 30.32
N ILE A 90 39.08 -21.81 30.24
CA ILE A 90 39.07 -23.25 30.48
C ILE A 90 39.65 -23.95 29.25
N TYR A 91 40.73 -24.68 29.48
CA TYR A 91 41.37 -25.62 28.57
C TYR A 91 40.47 -26.84 28.30
N GLY A 92 40.53 -27.37 27.07
CA GLY A 92 40.02 -28.69 26.67
C GLY A 92 39.00 -28.59 25.52
N HIS A 93 39.14 -29.22 24.36
CA HIS A 93 39.88 -30.41 23.97
C HIS A 93 40.40 -30.28 22.54
N GLY A 94 41.70 -30.49 22.36
CA GLY A 94 42.30 -30.72 21.05
C GLY A 94 41.91 -32.09 20.51
N ARG A 95 41.21 -32.12 19.36
CA ARG A 95 41.18 -33.32 18.51
C ARG A 95 42.49 -33.42 17.76
N ARG A 96 43.39 -34.22 18.32
CA ARG A 96 44.51 -34.87 17.61
C ARG A 96 43.97 -35.61 16.39
N HIS A 97 44.26 -35.12 15.19
CA HIS A 97 44.44 -35.99 14.03
C HIS A 97 45.94 -36.07 13.75
N SER A 98 46.56 -37.06 14.38
CA SER A 98 47.93 -37.50 14.13
C SER A 98 47.89 -38.77 13.29
N PHE A 99 47.91 -38.62 11.98
CA PHE A 99 48.42 -39.55 10.97
C PHE A 99 48.83 -38.64 9.81
N GLY A 100 50.11 -38.42 9.54
CA GLY A 100 51.00 -39.42 8.97
C GLY A 100 51.66 -38.74 7.79
N ASN A 101 52.75 -38.03 8.09
CA ASN A 101 53.66 -37.43 7.13
C ASN A 101 54.32 -38.56 6.32
N ALA A 102 53.70 -38.94 5.21
CA ALA A 102 54.30 -39.82 4.22
C ALA A 102 54.54 -39.00 2.94
N ASN A 103 55.79 -38.53 2.80
CA ASN A 103 56.34 -38.05 1.54
C ASN A 103 56.39 -39.21 0.54
N PHE A 104 55.26 -39.52 -0.10
CA PHE A 104 55.26 -40.24 -1.36
C PHE A 104 55.27 -39.21 -2.49
N THR A 105 56.49 -38.84 -2.91
CA THR A 105 56.72 -38.20 -4.19
C THR A 105 56.38 -39.21 -5.30
N HIS A 106 55.17 -39.12 -5.83
CA HIS A 106 54.77 -39.86 -7.03
C HIS A 106 55.53 -39.30 -8.25
N PRO A 107 56.20 -40.12 -9.08
CA PRO A 107 57.03 -39.66 -10.21
C PRO A 107 56.26 -39.17 -11.44
N TRP A 108 54.94 -39.02 -11.35
CA TRP A 108 54.07 -38.56 -12.45
C TRP A 108 53.53 -37.16 -12.20
N ALA A 109 54.33 -36.29 -11.57
CA ALA A 109 54.06 -34.87 -11.45
C ALA A 109 54.26 -34.15 -12.80
N TYR A 110 53.37 -34.44 -13.75
CA TYR A 110 53.08 -33.56 -14.88
C TYR A 110 51.83 -32.73 -14.52
N ASN A 111 52.03 -31.41 -14.42
CA ASN A 111 51.00 -30.37 -14.38
C ASN A 111 49.97 -30.37 -13.22
N ALA A 112 50.40 -29.92 -12.05
CA ALA A 112 49.50 -29.53 -10.95
C ALA A 112 49.18 -28.01 -10.96
N ASN A 113 48.77 -27.46 -12.12
CA ASN A 113 48.36 -26.05 -12.23
C ASN A 113 46.90 -25.84 -12.70
N VAL A 114 46.05 -26.86 -12.56
CA VAL A 114 44.62 -26.74 -12.87
C VAL A 114 43.84 -27.11 -11.61
N SER A 115 43.47 -26.11 -10.82
CA SER A 115 42.40 -26.26 -9.82
C SER A 115 41.10 -26.58 -10.58
N PRO A 116 40.52 -27.79 -10.48
CA PRO A 116 39.34 -28.18 -11.26
C PRO A 116 38.03 -27.58 -10.75
N TRP A 117 38.10 -26.74 -9.72
CA TRP A 117 36.95 -26.20 -8.97
C TRP A 117 36.87 -24.68 -9.08
N VAL A 118 37.12 -24.13 -10.27
CA VAL A 118 36.66 -22.77 -10.58
C VAL A 118 35.15 -22.87 -10.76
N TRP A 119 34.41 -22.73 -9.65
CA TRP A 119 32.97 -22.51 -9.71
C TRP A 119 32.76 -21.28 -10.61
N PRO A 120 31.98 -21.40 -11.70
CA PRO A 120 31.69 -20.23 -12.51
C PRO A 120 31.11 -19.19 -11.57
N SER A 121 31.71 -18.00 -11.55
CA SER A 121 31.20 -16.85 -10.81
C SER A 121 29.73 -16.70 -11.18
N GLN A 122 28.82 -17.06 -10.27
CA GLN A 122 27.41 -16.87 -10.50
C GLN A 122 27.20 -15.38 -10.78
N PRO A 123 26.51 -15.01 -11.87
CA PRO A 123 26.19 -13.62 -12.11
C PRO A 123 25.48 -13.10 -10.87
N LEU A 124 25.94 -11.95 -10.37
CA LEU A 124 25.31 -11.27 -9.24
C LEU A 124 23.79 -11.29 -9.47
N PRO A 125 22.98 -11.71 -8.49
CA PRO A 125 21.54 -11.79 -8.65
C PRO A 125 21.06 -10.43 -9.12
N GLN A 126 20.57 -10.39 -10.36
CA GLN A 126 20.08 -9.15 -10.92
C GLN A 126 18.93 -8.69 -10.05
N ALA A 127 18.92 -7.40 -9.72
CA ALA A 127 17.71 -6.75 -9.28
C ALA A 127 16.61 -7.10 -10.32
N LEU A 128 15.52 -7.73 -9.90
CA LEU A 128 14.29 -8.01 -10.68
C LEU A 128 13.04 -7.42 -10.02
N ILE A 129 12.20 -6.73 -10.81
CA ILE A 129 10.87 -6.29 -10.36
C ILE A 129 9.94 -7.50 -10.39
N HIS A 130 9.02 -7.60 -9.44
CA HIS A 130 8.02 -8.66 -9.44
C HIS A 130 7.30 -8.75 -10.81
N PRO A 131 7.11 -9.94 -11.41
CA PRO A 131 6.52 -10.05 -12.76
C PRO A 131 5.15 -9.37 -12.91
N LEU A 132 4.33 -9.35 -11.85
CA LEU A 132 3.03 -8.67 -11.85
C LEU A 132 3.12 -7.13 -11.87
N LEU A 133 4.27 -6.59 -11.48
CA LEU A 133 4.56 -5.15 -11.53
C LEU A 133 5.41 -4.78 -12.74
N ASN A 134 6.05 -5.73 -13.43
CA ASN A 134 6.98 -5.41 -14.51
C ASN A 134 6.23 -4.81 -15.72
N GLY A 135 6.55 -3.56 -16.06
CA GLY A 135 6.00 -2.85 -17.21
C GLY A 135 6.80 -3.02 -18.51
N GLU A 136 7.91 -3.76 -18.50
CA GLU A 136 8.71 -4.04 -19.71
C GLU A 136 8.07 -5.11 -20.61
N SER A 137 7.31 -6.02 -20.01
CA SER A 137 6.48 -7.02 -20.68
C SER A 137 5.00 -6.59 -20.70
N PRO A 138 4.17 -7.11 -21.61
CA PRO A 138 2.73 -6.87 -21.56
C PRO A 138 2.19 -7.15 -20.15
N PRO A 139 1.40 -6.23 -19.57
CA PRO A 139 1.06 -6.29 -18.16
C PRO A 139 0.20 -7.53 -17.88
N PRO A 140 0.62 -8.39 -16.95
CA PRO A 140 -0.16 -9.56 -16.59
C PRO A 140 -1.38 -9.21 -15.72
N ILE A 141 -1.57 -7.93 -15.37
CA ILE A 141 -2.69 -7.46 -14.54
C ILE A 141 -3.55 -6.41 -15.25
N LEU A 142 -4.86 -6.52 -15.05
CA LEU A 142 -5.87 -5.52 -15.34
C LEU A 142 -6.16 -4.77 -14.04
N PHE A 143 -5.74 -3.51 -13.96
CA PHE A 143 -6.04 -2.67 -12.82
C PHE A 143 -6.45 -1.27 -13.29
N ASP A 144 -7.75 -1.00 -13.23
CA ASP A 144 -8.35 0.28 -13.62
C ASP A 144 -8.28 1.26 -12.44
N LEU A 145 -7.43 2.27 -12.57
CA LEU A 145 -7.14 3.24 -11.52
C LEU A 145 -8.28 4.25 -11.37
N SER A 146 -9.21 4.33 -12.32
CA SER A 146 -10.37 5.23 -12.24
C SER A 146 -11.45 4.76 -11.26
N VAL A 147 -11.46 3.47 -10.92
CA VAL A 147 -12.43 2.86 -10.01
C VAL A 147 -12.05 3.17 -8.57
N SER A 148 -13.02 3.64 -7.78
CA SER A 148 -12.80 3.96 -6.36
C SER A 148 -12.58 2.73 -5.49
N THR A 149 -13.07 1.56 -5.91
CA THR A 149 -12.80 0.28 -5.26
C THR A 149 -11.45 -0.31 -5.70
N PHE A 150 -10.65 -0.75 -4.74
CA PHE A 150 -9.39 -1.44 -5.00
C PHE A 150 -9.66 -2.90 -5.44
N SER A 151 -9.56 -3.18 -6.74
CA SER A 151 -9.83 -4.51 -7.31
C SER A 151 -8.88 -4.88 -8.47
N PRO A 152 -7.58 -5.10 -8.20
CA PRO A 152 -6.65 -5.56 -9.22
C PRO A 152 -6.96 -7.01 -9.63
N HIS A 153 -6.94 -7.28 -10.93
CA HIS A 153 -7.16 -8.61 -11.50
C HIS A 153 -5.93 -9.05 -12.30
N LYS A 154 -5.58 -10.34 -12.30
CA LYS A 154 -4.55 -10.92 -13.20
C LYS A 154 -5.20 -11.66 -14.36
N PHE A 155 -4.56 -11.65 -15.51
CA PHE A 155 -4.95 -12.46 -16.67
C PHE A 155 -4.50 -13.91 -16.46
N ILE A 156 -5.42 -14.87 -16.63
CA ILE A 156 -5.09 -16.31 -16.63
C ILE A 156 -4.99 -16.81 -18.07
N SER A 157 -5.91 -16.37 -18.92
CA SER A 157 -6.01 -16.77 -20.32
C SER A 157 -6.62 -15.62 -21.15
N VAL A 158 -6.76 -15.81 -22.45
CA VAL A 158 -7.34 -14.80 -23.34
C VAL A 158 -8.78 -14.50 -22.93
N GLY A 159 -9.02 -13.28 -22.45
CA GLY A 159 -10.35 -12.82 -22.01
C GLY A 159 -10.76 -13.24 -20.59
N GLN A 160 -9.97 -14.06 -19.90
CA GLN A 160 -10.27 -14.45 -18.51
C GLN A 160 -9.36 -13.74 -17.54
N THR A 161 -9.98 -13.12 -16.53
CA THR A 161 -9.29 -12.47 -15.42
C THR A 161 -9.76 -13.04 -14.10
N ILE A 162 -8.87 -13.06 -13.12
CA ILE A 162 -9.17 -13.43 -11.73
C ILE A 162 -8.69 -12.30 -10.81
N ALA A 163 -9.43 -12.00 -9.76
CA ALA A 163 -8.96 -11.09 -8.73
C ALA A 163 -7.63 -11.58 -8.12
N LEU A 164 -6.71 -10.67 -7.82
CA LEU A 164 -5.47 -11.05 -7.13
C LEU A 164 -5.80 -11.60 -5.74
N SER A 165 -5.17 -12.73 -5.39
CA SER A 165 -5.35 -13.34 -4.07
C SER A 165 -4.59 -12.54 -3.00
N ARG A 166 -4.93 -12.76 -1.74
CA ARG A 166 -4.18 -12.18 -0.61
C ARG A 166 -2.73 -12.65 -0.61
N ASP A 167 -2.48 -13.89 -0.99
CA ASP A 167 -1.14 -14.46 -1.05
C ASP A 167 -0.31 -13.83 -2.16
N ASP A 168 -0.91 -13.53 -3.32
CA ASP A 168 -0.25 -12.80 -4.40
C ASP A 168 0.14 -11.38 -3.93
N LEU A 169 -0.77 -10.70 -3.23
CA LEU A 169 -0.54 -9.35 -2.71
C LEU A 169 0.54 -9.32 -1.61
N ALA A 170 0.75 -10.42 -0.88
CA ALA A 170 1.75 -10.53 0.17
C ALA A 170 3.18 -10.79 -0.35
N GLN A 171 3.34 -11.07 -1.64
CA GLN A 171 4.66 -11.32 -2.25
C GLN A 171 5.51 -10.04 -2.25
N PRO A 172 6.84 -10.15 -2.10
CA PRO A 172 7.73 -9.00 -2.18
C PRO A 172 7.68 -8.36 -3.58
N ALA A 173 7.65 -7.02 -3.63
CA ALA A 173 7.55 -6.27 -4.88
C ALA A 173 8.83 -6.33 -5.73
N THR A 174 9.96 -6.64 -5.10
CA THR A 174 11.30 -6.65 -5.71
C THR A 174 12.10 -7.85 -5.21
N HIS A 175 13.07 -8.26 -6.03
CA HIS A 175 14.08 -9.24 -5.66
C HIS A 175 15.48 -8.68 -6.01
N PRO A 176 16.38 -8.46 -5.04
CA PRO A 176 16.18 -8.66 -3.60
C PRO A 176 15.09 -7.71 -3.03
N PRO A 177 14.43 -8.06 -1.92
CA PRO A 177 13.38 -7.23 -1.32
C PRO A 177 13.92 -5.88 -0.84
N THR A 178 13.15 -4.82 -1.08
CA THR A 178 13.51 -3.44 -0.72
C THR A 178 12.54 -2.84 0.30
N THR A 179 13.02 -1.91 1.14
CA THR A 179 12.20 -1.17 2.12
C THR A 179 11.84 0.24 1.69
N HIS A 180 12.52 0.74 0.66
CA HIS A 180 12.32 2.07 0.10
C HIS A 180 12.09 1.97 -1.40
N MET A 181 11.10 2.71 -1.90
CA MET A 181 10.74 2.78 -3.31
C MET A 181 9.98 4.08 -3.58
N ARG A 182 10.39 4.82 -4.60
CA ARG A 182 9.74 6.02 -5.10
C ARG A 182 9.20 5.74 -6.49
N ILE A 183 7.92 6.03 -6.70
CA ILE A 183 7.22 5.81 -7.96
C ILE A 183 6.84 7.16 -8.56
N THR A 184 7.36 7.46 -9.74
CA THR A 184 7.05 8.67 -10.51
C THR A 184 6.14 8.35 -11.68
N CYS A 185 5.30 9.28 -12.13
CA CYS A 185 4.47 9.09 -13.32
C CYS A 185 4.62 10.29 -14.25
N ASP A 186 4.94 10.04 -15.52
CA ASP A 186 5.19 11.11 -16.52
C ASP A 186 4.02 12.06 -16.69
N ALA A 187 2.78 11.56 -16.55
CA ALA A 187 1.58 12.39 -16.70
C ALA A 187 1.39 13.36 -15.54
N ILE A 188 1.97 13.05 -14.37
CA ILE A 188 1.79 13.80 -13.12
C ILE A 188 3.09 13.80 -12.26
N PRO A 189 4.20 14.32 -12.78
CA PRO A 189 5.51 14.24 -12.11
C PRO A 189 5.55 14.97 -10.75
N GLN A 190 4.64 15.92 -10.52
CA GLN A 190 4.53 16.70 -9.28
C GLN A 190 4.01 15.89 -8.07
N TRP A 191 3.47 14.69 -8.27
CA TRP A 191 2.95 13.84 -7.20
C TRP A 191 3.65 12.47 -7.18
N PRO A 192 4.95 12.42 -6.84
CA PRO A 192 5.63 11.15 -6.63
C PRO A 192 4.98 10.37 -5.47
N ILE A 193 5.06 9.05 -5.54
CA ILE A 193 4.57 8.14 -4.51
C ILE A 193 5.79 7.55 -3.82
N ASP A 194 6.05 7.98 -2.60
CA ASP A 194 7.16 7.47 -1.78
C ASP A 194 6.65 6.38 -0.84
N LEU A 195 7.20 5.18 -0.98
CA LEU A 195 7.01 4.03 -0.10
C LEU A 195 8.28 3.88 0.73
N GLN A 196 8.17 4.16 2.02
CA GLN A 196 9.25 3.93 2.97
C GLN A 196 8.69 3.15 4.16
N PHE A 197 9.09 1.89 4.27
CA PHE A 197 8.94 1.20 5.55
C PHE A 197 10.06 1.67 6.46
N PRO A 198 9.76 2.03 7.73
CA PRO A 198 10.79 2.36 8.68
C PRO A 198 11.69 1.14 8.83
N SER A 199 12.87 1.21 8.21
CA SER A 199 14.00 0.34 8.49
C SER A 199 14.41 0.67 9.91
N THR A 200 13.73 0.07 10.90
CA THR A 200 13.89 0.24 12.35
C THR A 200 14.98 1.26 12.73
N PRO A 201 14.64 2.56 12.79
CA PRO A 201 15.58 3.53 13.31
C PRO A 201 15.76 3.18 14.79
N SER A 202 16.99 2.86 15.15
CA SER A 202 17.48 2.68 16.52
C SER A 202 16.66 3.50 17.51
N ILE A 203 15.83 2.87 18.33
CA ILE A 203 15.21 3.55 19.46
C ILE A 203 16.37 4.06 20.31
N PRO A 204 16.54 5.39 20.54
CA PRO A 204 17.45 5.86 21.56
C PRO A 204 16.90 5.38 22.90
N THR A 205 17.58 4.39 23.46
CA THR A 205 17.26 3.70 24.70
C THR A 205 17.34 4.66 25.89
N ASN A 206 16.24 5.38 26.17
CA ASN A 206 16.04 6.07 27.45
C ASN A 206 15.02 5.37 28.37
N SER A 207 14.43 4.24 27.94
CA SER A 207 13.65 3.37 28.83
C SER A 207 14.56 2.35 29.49
N LEU A 208 15.25 2.77 30.55
CA LEU A 208 16.25 1.99 31.31
C LEU A 208 15.68 0.87 32.19
N LEU A 209 14.36 0.65 32.26
CA LEU A 209 13.79 -0.18 33.33
C LEU A 209 13.24 -1.55 32.93
N LEU A 210 13.04 -1.86 31.65
CA LEU A 210 12.60 -3.20 31.22
C LEU A 210 13.19 -3.56 29.85
N GLN A 211 14.41 -4.08 29.83
CA GLN A 211 15.01 -4.71 28.64
C GLN A 211 14.31 -6.04 28.35
N VAL A 212 13.11 -6.00 27.77
CA VAL A 212 12.58 -7.18 27.08
C VAL A 212 13.43 -7.35 25.81
N PRO A 213 14.04 -8.52 25.56
CA PRO A 213 14.74 -8.79 24.31
C PRO A 213 13.77 -8.61 23.15
N VAL A 214 13.82 -7.44 22.51
CA VAL A 214 13.08 -7.21 21.27
C VAL A 214 13.79 -8.09 20.24
N HIS A 215 13.16 -9.19 19.86
CA HIS A 215 13.64 -10.03 18.78
C HIS A 215 13.95 -9.12 17.59
N PRO A 216 15.12 -9.25 16.93
CA PRO A 216 15.48 -8.38 15.82
C PRO A 216 14.31 -8.38 14.84
N GLN A 217 13.59 -7.26 14.79
CA GLN A 217 12.37 -7.18 14.00
C GLN A 217 12.79 -7.37 12.56
N ALA A 218 12.36 -8.49 11.96
CA ALA A 218 12.63 -8.76 10.57
C ALA A 218 12.14 -7.57 9.76
N ILE A 219 13.07 -6.92 9.06
CA ILE A 219 12.79 -5.79 8.19
C ILE A 219 11.69 -6.24 7.22
N THR A 220 10.51 -5.63 7.32
CA THR A 220 9.37 -6.01 6.49
C THR A 220 9.58 -5.43 5.08
N PRO A 221 9.70 -6.27 4.05
CA PRO A 221 9.90 -5.78 2.69
C PRO A 221 8.62 -5.15 2.13
N ILE A 222 8.77 -4.25 1.16
CA ILE A 222 7.64 -3.72 0.39
C ILE A 222 6.97 -4.87 -0.35
N THR A 223 5.67 -5.07 -0.14
CA THR A 223 4.88 -6.09 -0.82
C THR A 223 4.20 -5.57 -2.10
N LEU A 224 3.73 -6.48 -2.95
CA LEU A 224 2.92 -6.17 -4.13
C LEU A 224 1.67 -5.35 -3.74
N GLY A 225 1.01 -5.75 -2.66
CA GLY A 225 -0.19 -5.10 -2.14
C GLY A 225 0.08 -3.67 -1.69
N ASP A 226 1.21 -3.41 -1.03
CA ASP A 226 1.60 -2.07 -0.60
C ASP A 226 1.78 -1.14 -1.80
N VAL A 227 2.48 -1.61 -2.84
CA VAL A 227 2.72 -0.85 -4.07
C VAL A 227 1.41 -0.49 -4.77
N LEU A 228 0.57 -1.48 -5.07
CA LEU A 228 -0.69 -1.25 -5.79
C LEU A 228 -1.65 -0.37 -4.97
N THR A 229 -1.72 -0.59 -3.66
CA THR A 229 -2.58 0.20 -2.77
C THR A 229 -2.09 1.64 -2.67
N ALA A 230 -0.79 1.88 -2.57
CA ALA A 230 -0.23 3.23 -2.51
C ALA A 230 -0.47 4.00 -3.82
N ILE A 231 -0.29 3.35 -4.98
CA ILE A 231 -0.63 3.93 -6.28
C ILE A 231 -2.11 4.32 -6.33
N HIS A 232 -3.00 3.40 -5.95
CA HIS A 232 -4.44 3.63 -5.96
C HIS A 232 -4.84 4.79 -5.04
N ARG A 233 -4.41 4.77 -3.78
CA ARG A 233 -4.71 5.83 -2.80
C ARG A 233 -4.18 7.19 -3.24
N SER A 234 -2.95 7.23 -3.76
CA SER A 234 -2.36 8.48 -4.25
C SER A 234 -3.17 9.05 -5.41
N LEU A 235 -3.51 8.24 -6.41
CA LEU A 235 -4.28 8.69 -7.57
C LEU A 235 -5.74 9.05 -7.25
N GLN A 236 -6.33 8.41 -6.24
CA GLN A 236 -7.67 8.72 -5.76
C GLN A 236 -7.72 9.97 -4.86
N THR A 237 -6.58 10.57 -4.54
CA THR A 237 -6.53 11.81 -3.74
C THR A 237 -7.09 13.00 -4.55
N GLN A 238 -7.90 13.83 -3.90
CA GLN A 238 -8.43 15.06 -4.48
C GLN A 238 -7.30 16.07 -4.76
N ILE A 239 -7.40 16.80 -5.86
CA ILE A 239 -6.44 17.88 -6.14
C ILE A 239 -6.75 19.12 -5.31
N THR A 240 -5.73 19.96 -5.11
CA THR A 240 -5.94 21.26 -4.45
C THR A 240 -6.40 22.32 -5.46
N HIS A 241 -7.06 23.39 -4.97
CA HIS A 241 -7.42 24.53 -5.81
C HIS A 241 -6.20 25.22 -6.43
N LEU A 242 -5.05 25.21 -5.74
CA LEU A 242 -3.80 25.76 -6.26
C LEU A 242 -3.27 24.96 -7.44
N ASP A 243 -3.42 23.63 -7.42
CA ASP A 243 -3.03 22.78 -8.54
C ASP A 243 -3.95 23.00 -9.74
N TRP A 244 -5.25 23.17 -9.50
CA TRP A 244 -6.22 23.51 -10.55
C TRP A 244 -5.91 24.86 -11.20
N ALA A 245 -5.60 25.89 -10.40
CA ALA A 245 -5.31 27.23 -10.90
C ALA A 245 -4.02 27.31 -11.76
N LYS A 246 -3.11 26.34 -11.65
CA LYS A 246 -1.89 26.26 -12.47
C LYS A 246 -2.15 25.69 -13.87
N LEU A 247 -3.33 25.12 -14.12
CA LEU A 247 -3.66 24.49 -15.39
C LEU A 247 -3.86 25.54 -16.48
N ASN A 248 -3.45 25.18 -17.70
CA ASN A 248 -3.88 25.94 -18.87
C ASN A 248 -5.32 25.53 -19.26
N MET A 249 -6.00 26.39 -20.04
CA MET A 249 -7.39 26.16 -20.46
C MET A 249 -7.60 24.82 -21.18
N SER A 250 -6.59 24.34 -21.93
CA SER A 250 -6.65 23.05 -22.63
C SER A 250 -6.64 21.88 -21.66
N GLN A 251 -5.74 21.90 -20.67
CA GLN A 251 -5.62 20.89 -19.62
C GLN A 251 -6.85 20.88 -18.74
N GLU A 252 -7.35 22.05 -18.37
CA GLU A 252 -8.60 22.20 -17.60
C GLU A 252 -9.77 21.51 -18.31
N MET A 253 -9.90 21.71 -19.63
CA MET A 253 -10.93 21.07 -20.44
C MET A 253 -10.73 19.54 -20.51
N GLU A 254 -9.50 19.06 -20.66
CA GLU A 254 -9.21 17.62 -20.72
C GLU A 254 -9.52 16.92 -19.40
N ILE A 255 -9.07 17.49 -18.27
CA ILE A 255 -9.30 16.96 -16.94
C ILE A 255 -10.79 17.03 -16.59
N SER A 256 -11.48 18.11 -16.94
CA SER A 256 -12.94 18.23 -16.78
C SER A 256 -13.70 17.14 -17.55
N ARG A 257 -13.23 16.76 -18.75
CA ARG A 257 -13.81 15.66 -19.52
C ARG A 257 -13.53 14.30 -18.88
N ALA A 258 -12.33 14.08 -18.35
CA ALA A 258 -11.96 12.86 -17.63
C ALA A 258 -12.81 12.68 -16.36
N TYR A 259 -12.93 13.74 -15.56
CA TYR A 259 -13.80 13.81 -14.38
C TYR A 259 -15.25 13.44 -14.71
N ARG A 260 -15.85 14.09 -15.73
CA ARG A 260 -17.22 13.78 -16.17
C ARG A 260 -17.36 12.33 -16.64
N ARG A 261 -16.34 11.77 -17.28
CA ARG A 261 -16.34 10.36 -17.70
C ARG A 261 -16.34 9.42 -16.49
N ARG A 262 -15.51 9.71 -15.48
CA ARG A 262 -15.47 8.95 -14.22
C ARG A 262 -16.83 8.97 -13.52
N CYS A 263 -17.45 10.14 -13.33
CA CYS A 263 -18.78 10.24 -12.72
C CYS A 263 -19.85 9.42 -13.46
N LYS A 264 -19.80 9.41 -14.81
CA LYS A 264 -20.74 8.64 -15.64
C LYS A 264 -20.53 7.13 -15.64
N THR A 265 -19.34 6.65 -15.26
CA THR A 265 -19.00 5.22 -15.33
C THR A 265 -19.75 4.41 -14.26
N PHE A 266 -20.20 5.06 -13.18
CA PHE A 266 -20.86 4.42 -12.05
C PHE A 266 -22.15 5.14 -11.64
N PRO A 267 -23.29 4.90 -12.32
CA PRO A 267 -24.55 5.61 -12.06
C PRO A 267 -25.06 5.46 -10.62
N SER A 268 -24.82 4.31 -9.98
CA SER A 268 -25.28 4.03 -8.61
C SER A 268 -24.59 4.89 -7.55
N VAL A 269 -23.36 5.32 -7.80
CA VAL A 269 -22.53 6.13 -6.90
C VAL A 269 -22.20 7.50 -7.50
N GLU A 270 -22.90 7.91 -8.56
CA GLU A 270 -22.60 9.14 -9.29
C GLU A 270 -22.62 10.37 -8.38
N GLN A 271 -23.62 10.49 -7.51
CA GLN A 271 -23.73 11.62 -6.56
C GLN A 271 -22.55 11.64 -5.58
N PHE A 272 -22.13 10.46 -5.12
CA PHE A 272 -20.98 10.34 -4.22
C PHE A 272 -19.68 10.70 -4.96
N GLU A 273 -19.45 10.16 -6.15
CA GLU A 273 -18.26 10.48 -6.97
C GLU A 273 -18.22 11.95 -7.38
N ALA A 274 -19.37 12.58 -7.64
CA ALA A 274 -19.47 14.01 -7.97
C ALA A 274 -19.13 14.90 -6.77
N SER A 275 -19.48 14.48 -5.54
CA SER A 275 -19.16 15.23 -4.32
C SER A 275 -17.66 15.27 -4.01
N GLN A 276 -16.89 14.33 -4.56
CA GLN A 276 -15.46 14.16 -4.31
C GLN A 276 -14.60 15.09 -5.19
N GLY A 277 -15.21 15.77 -6.17
CA GLY A 277 -14.52 16.66 -7.09
C GLY A 277 -13.45 15.97 -7.95
N VAL A 278 -12.51 16.77 -8.45
CA VAL A 278 -11.44 16.31 -9.34
C VAL A 278 -10.34 15.61 -8.53
N ARG A 279 -9.93 14.43 -9.00
CA ARG A 279 -8.87 13.61 -8.39
C ARG A 279 -7.62 13.59 -9.26
N ARG A 280 -6.48 13.20 -8.68
CA ARG A 280 -5.22 13.07 -9.43
C ARG A 280 -5.32 12.09 -10.60
N VAL A 281 -6.15 11.04 -10.50
CA VAL A 281 -6.44 10.12 -11.61
C VAL A 281 -7.04 10.83 -12.84
N ASP A 282 -7.79 11.92 -12.65
CA ASP A 282 -8.41 12.64 -13.77
C ASP A 282 -7.36 13.37 -14.65
N TYR A 283 -6.15 13.60 -14.13
CA TYR A 283 -5.00 14.10 -14.90
C TYR A 283 -4.44 13.08 -15.89
N LEU A 284 -4.74 11.80 -15.70
CA LEU A 284 -4.31 10.75 -16.62
C LEU A 284 -5.14 10.72 -17.92
N GLY A 285 -6.25 11.47 -17.96
CA GLY A 285 -7.08 11.64 -19.15
C GLY A 285 -7.78 10.35 -19.58
N LYS A 286 -7.28 9.72 -20.65
CA LYS A 286 -7.77 8.40 -21.14
C LYS A 286 -6.93 7.23 -20.63
N LYS A 287 -5.73 7.49 -20.10
CA LYS A 287 -4.75 6.47 -19.71
C LYS A 287 -4.95 6.05 -18.25
N VAL A 288 -6.09 5.44 -17.95
CA VAL A 288 -6.48 5.12 -16.56
C VAL A 288 -6.13 3.69 -16.12
N CYS A 289 -5.60 2.85 -17.02
CA CYS A 289 -5.21 1.49 -16.66
C CYS A 289 -3.73 1.42 -16.29
N PHE A 290 -3.43 0.78 -15.16
CA PHE A 290 -2.08 0.42 -14.78
C PHE A 290 -1.47 -0.55 -15.81
N ARG A 291 -0.26 -0.27 -16.27
CA ARG A 291 0.48 -1.09 -17.26
C ARG A 291 1.80 -1.64 -16.71
N GLY A 292 2.11 -1.39 -15.45
CA GLY A 292 3.35 -1.82 -14.82
C GLY A 292 4.23 -0.66 -14.37
N LEU A 293 5.39 -1.03 -13.84
CA LEU A 293 6.47 -0.18 -13.36
C LEU A 293 7.72 -0.51 -14.16
N VAL A 294 8.44 0.51 -14.58
CA VAL A 294 9.73 0.39 -15.28
C VAL A 294 10.80 1.10 -14.47
N ARG A 295 12.03 0.59 -14.45
CA ARG A 295 13.11 1.28 -13.75
C ARG A 295 13.45 2.58 -14.44
N GLU A 296 13.68 3.62 -13.64
CA GLU A 296 14.26 4.84 -14.19
C GLU A 296 15.72 4.55 -14.60
N ARG A 297 16.09 4.95 -15.83
CA ARG A 297 17.45 4.70 -16.34
C ARG A 297 18.43 5.63 -15.62
N GLY A 298 19.54 5.06 -15.13
CA GLY A 298 20.66 5.83 -14.59
C GLY A 298 20.68 5.98 -13.07
N THR A 299 19.69 5.45 -12.35
CA THR A 299 19.77 5.29 -10.89
C THR A 299 20.04 3.83 -10.55
N ASP A 300 21.12 3.58 -9.82
CA ASP A 300 21.46 2.23 -9.36
C ASP A 300 20.45 1.78 -8.29
N GLY A 301 19.56 0.83 -8.64
CA GLY A 301 18.64 0.19 -7.69
C GLY A 301 17.16 0.22 -8.09
N PHE A 302 16.29 -0.10 -7.12
CA PHE A 302 14.82 -0.04 -7.24
C PHE A 302 14.21 1.16 -6.53
N GLU A 303 15.05 2.09 -6.10
CA GLU A 303 14.61 3.25 -5.36
C GLU A 303 13.76 4.16 -6.24
N ASN A 304 13.98 4.19 -7.56
CA ASN A 304 13.20 5.01 -8.49
C ASN A 304 12.56 4.14 -9.58
N LEU A 305 11.24 4.08 -9.55
CA LEU A 305 10.42 3.40 -10.54
C LEU A 305 9.50 4.40 -11.22
N LYS A 306 9.19 4.12 -12.48
CA LYS A 306 8.30 4.90 -13.32
C LYS A 306 7.03 4.12 -13.58
N LEU A 307 5.91 4.70 -13.19
CA LEU A 307 4.57 4.18 -13.42
C LEU A 307 4.17 4.35 -14.89
N ILE A 308 3.90 3.23 -15.55
CA ILE A 308 3.35 3.19 -16.90
C ILE A 308 1.84 3.07 -16.81
N VAL A 309 1.14 3.99 -17.47
CA VAL A 309 -0.31 4.00 -17.60
C VAL A 309 -0.71 3.93 -19.06
N GLY A 310 -1.83 3.27 -19.34
CA GLY A 310 -2.34 3.10 -20.69
C GLY A 310 -3.85 3.19 -20.76
N GLU A 311 -4.37 3.25 -21.97
CA GLU A 311 -5.82 3.23 -22.19
C GLU A 311 -6.40 1.86 -21.84
N ARG A 312 -7.70 1.83 -21.53
CA ARG A 312 -8.42 0.59 -21.26
C ARG A 312 -8.43 -0.28 -22.53
N PRO A 313 -8.08 -1.57 -22.45
CA PRO A 313 -8.15 -2.46 -23.61
C PRO A 313 -9.59 -2.53 -24.11
N THR A 314 -9.83 -2.16 -25.38
CA THR A 314 -11.16 -2.14 -26.01
C THR A 314 -11.74 -3.53 -26.26
N ASN A 315 -10.92 -4.57 -26.19
CA ASN A 315 -11.26 -5.92 -26.62
C ASN A 315 -11.76 -6.83 -25.47
N ALA A 316 -12.17 -6.25 -24.35
CA ALA A 316 -12.54 -7.00 -23.13
C ALA A 316 -14.03 -6.88 -22.76
N THR A 317 -14.89 -6.48 -23.70
CA THR A 317 -16.36 -6.53 -23.57
C THR A 317 -16.92 -7.71 -24.34
#